data_AF-A0A7S3WKH1-F1
#
_entry.id   AF-A0A7S3WKH1-F1
#
_cell.length_a   1.000
_cell.length_b   1.000
_cell.length_c   1.000
_cell.angle_alpha   90.00
_cell.angle_beta   90.00
_cell.angle_gamma   90.00
#
_symmetry.space_group_name_H-M   'P 1'
#
loop_
_entity.id
_entity.type
_entity.pdbx_description
1 polymer ?
#
loop_
_entity_poly.entity_id
_entity_poly.type
_entity_poly.pdbx_seq_one_letter_code
_entity_poly.pdbx_strand_id
1 'polypeptide(L)'
;LTYMLIANFTLFSMITGLMADKMKAAKKNQEEAQQADAKQRYENIMGHLKEIFIQGDTSGDKGLDYDEFRTILLKDGVLADLEGCGVPVAENELKSLFECLDMDMDENLTWEEFANGLFQITNSVASKDIMWLEGSVLKLDKSLKKAGVDEPRFDIKLDRLHSRASLIQQRVLQMEHEMSEI
;
A
#
# COMPACT_ATOMS: atom_id res chain seq x y z
N LEU A 1 1.20 -16.73 -59.59
CA LEU A 1 2.08 -16.86 -58.40
C LEU A 1 2.00 -15.61 -57.51
N THR A 2 2.24 -14.41 -58.05
CA THR A 2 2.16 -13.13 -57.32
C THR A 2 0.80 -12.86 -56.67
N TYR A 3 -0.30 -13.14 -57.36
CA TYR A 3 -1.65 -13.00 -56.79
C TYR A 3 -1.89 -13.88 -55.55
N MET A 4 -1.36 -15.11 -55.53
CA MET A 4 -1.49 -16.00 -54.37
C MET A 4 -0.69 -15.49 -53.17
N LEU A 5 0.49 -14.91 -53.39
CA LEU A 5 1.30 -14.32 -52.33
C LEU A 5 0.63 -13.11 -51.69
N ILE A 6 0.02 -12.24 -52.50
CA ILE A 6 -0.74 -11.08 -52.03
C ILE A 6 -1.95 -11.55 -51.22
N ALA A 7 -2.73 -12.51 -51.75
CA ALA A 7 -3.90 -13.05 -51.06
C ALA A 7 -3.53 -13.67 -49.70
N ASN A 8 -2.45 -14.46 -49.64
CA ASN A 8 -1.98 -15.06 -48.39
C ASN A 8 -1.49 -14.01 -47.39
N PHE A 9 -0.79 -12.97 -47.85
CA PHE A 9 -0.33 -11.87 -47.01
C PHE A 9 -1.50 -11.06 -46.43
N THR A 10 -2.52 -10.78 -47.24
CA THR A 10 -3.75 -10.11 -46.78
C THR A 10 -4.49 -10.97 -45.75
N LEU A 11 -4.56 -12.28 -45.97
CA LEU A 11 -5.23 -13.20 -45.05
C LEU A 11 -4.50 -13.29 -43.69
N PHE A 12 -3.17 -13.34 -43.70
CA PHE A 12 -2.36 -13.30 -42.48
C PHE A 12 -2.51 -11.98 -41.71
N SER A 13 -2.51 -10.86 -42.45
CA SER A 13 -2.69 -9.52 -41.87
C SER A 13 -4.07 -9.38 -41.21
N MET A 14 -5.11 -9.94 -41.84
CA MET A 14 -6.47 -9.93 -41.31
C MET A 14 -6.62 -10.79 -40.05
N ILE A 15 -6.04 -12.00 -40.03
CA ILE A 15 -6.07 -12.88 -38.85
C ILE A 15 -5.33 -12.24 -37.67
N THR A 16 -4.17 -11.66 -37.93
CA THR A 16 -3.36 -11.00 -36.89
C THR A 16 -4.12 -9.82 -36.28
N GLY A 17 -4.83 -9.03 -37.10
CA GLY A 17 -5.70 -7.95 -36.61
C GLY A 17 -6.82 -8.47 -35.71
N LEU A 18 -7.53 -9.52 -36.13
CA LEU A 18 -8.61 -10.12 -35.33
C LEU A 18 -8.09 -10.69 -33.99
N MET A 19 -6.90 -11.32 -34.00
CA MET A 19 -6.28 -11.84 -32.78
C MET A 19 -5.86 -10.72 -31.84
N ALA A 20 -5.31 -9.62 -32.36
CA ALA A 20 -4.95 -8.45 -31.56
C ALA A 20 -6.17 -7.83 -30.87
N ASP A 21 -7.31 -7.72 -31.57
CA ASP A 21 -8.55 -7.21 -30.99
C ASP A 21 -9.12 -8.15 -29.92
N LYS A 22 -9.07 -9.47 -30.16
CA LYS A 22 -9.51 -10.48 -29.18
C LYS A 22 -8.62 -10.50 -27.93
N MET A 23 -7.30 -10.41 -28.09
CA MET A 23 -6.35 -10.34 -26.97
C MET A 23 -6.56 -9.07 -26.14
N LYS A 24 -6.78 -7.91 -26.78
CA LYS A 24 -7.09 -6.66 -26.06
C LYS A 24 -8.37 -6.77 -25.23
N ALA A 25 -9.43 -7.33 -25.81
CA ALA A 25 -10.70 -7.52 -25.11
C ALA A 25 -10.56 -8.51 -23.94
N ALA A 26 -9.83 -9.61 -24.13
CA ALA A 26 -9.58 -10.60 -23.09
C ALA A 26 -8.76 -9.99 -21.93
N LYS A 27 -7.72 -9.21 -22.24
CA LYS A 27 -6.91 -8.52 -21.24
C LYS A 27 -7.74 -7.55 -20.40
N LYS A 28 -8.58 -6.73 -21.05
CA LYS A 28 -9.47 -5.79 -20.36
C LYS A 28 -10.44 -6.50 -19.41
N ASN A 29 -11.12 -7.55 -19.87
CA ASN A 29 -12.05 -8.31 -19.03
C ASN A 29 -11.33 -9.00 -17.86
N GLN A 30 -10.11 -9.48 -18.07
CA GLN A 30 -9.29 -10.08 -17.02
C GLN A 30 -8.88 -9.05 -15.97
N GLU A 31 -8.44 -7.87 -16.38
CA GLU A 31 -8.10 -6.76 -15.48
C GLU A 31 -9.34 -6.33 -14.65
N GLU A 32 -10.49 -6.16 -15.30
CA GLU A 32 -11.74 -5.80 -14.62
C GLU A 32 -12.19 -6.88 -13.62
N ALA A 33 -12.10 -8.16 -13.98
CA ALA A 33 -12.44 -9.27 -13.10
C ALA A 33 -11.47 -9.38 -11.91
N GLN A 34 -10.15 -9.23 -12.16
CA GLN A 34 -9.15 -9.22 -11.10
C GLN A 34 -9.33 -8.04 -10.15
N GLN A 35 -9.67 -6.86 -10.67
CA GLN A 35 -9.91 -5.67 -9.86
C GLN A 35 -11.19 -5.79 -9.03
N ALA A 36 -12.25 -6.40 -9.57
CA ALA A 36 -13.47 -6.69 -8.83
C ALA A 36 -13.24 -7.70 -7.69
N ASP A 37 -12.52 -8.79 -7.96
CA ASP A 37 -12.17 -9.78 -6.93
C ASP A 37 -11.31 -9.18 -5.82
N ALA A 38 -10.31 -8.36 -6.17
CA ALA A 38 -9.47 -7.67 -5.20
C ALA A 38 -10.28 -6.70 -4.33
N LYS A 39 -11.19 -5.93 -4.95
CA LYS A 39 -12.07 -5.01 -4.23
C LYS A 39 -13.00 -5.75 -3.27
N GLN A 40 -13.59 -6.87 -3.69
CA GLN A 40 -14.49 -7.65 -2.84
C GLN A 40 -13.76 -8.27 -1.64
N ARG A 41 -12.54 -8.78 -1.85
CA ARG A 41 -11.70 -9.27 -0.75
C ARG A 41 -11.37 -8.16 0.23
N TYR A 42 -10.99 -6.99 -0.29
CA TYR A 42 -10.71 -5.82 0.53
C TYR A 42 -11.92 -5.40 1.37
N GLU A 43 -13.11 -5.31 0.78
CA GLU A 43 -14.35 -4.95 1.49
C GLU A 43 -14.69 -5.96 2.60
N ASN A 44 -14.50 -7.25 2.35
CA ASN A 44 -14.76 -8.30 3.35
C ASN A 44 -13.80 -8.21 4.55
N ILE A 45 -12.49 -8.06 4.29
CA ILE A 45 -11.49 -7.97 5.36
C ILE A 45 -11.67 -6.65 6.12
N MET A 46 -11.92 -5.55 5.42
CA MET A 46 -12.18 -4.26 6.04
C MET A 46 -13.45 -4.28 6.90
N GLY A 47 -14.49 -5.01 6.48
CA GLY A 47 -15.68 -5.26 7.30
C GLY A 47 -15.34 -5.98 8.60
N HIS A 48 -14.53 -7.04 8.52
CA HIS A 48 -14.10 -7.79 9.71
C HIS A 48 -13.23 -6.96 10.66
N LEU A 49 -12.25 -6.23 10.12
CA LEU A 49 -11.41 -5.32 10.89
C LEU A 49 -12.22 -4.21 11.57
N LYS A 50 -13.29 -3.72 10.93
CA LYS A 50 -14.20 -2.74 11.54
C LYS A 50 -14.92 -3.30 12.77
N GLU A 51 -15.38 -4.54 12.71
CA GLU A 51 -16.01 -5.20 13.85
C GLU A 51 -15.02 -5.36 15.01
N ILE A 52 -13.79 -5.77 14.70
CA ILE A 52 -12.69 -5.90 15.66
C ILE A 52 -12.37 -4.54 16.31
N PHE A 53 -12.33 -3.48 15.50
CA PHE A 53 -12.09 -2.11 15.95
C PHE A 53 -13.16 -1.66 16.95
N ILE A 54 -14.44 -1.84 16.62
CA ILE A 54 -15.57 -1.51 17.49
C ILE A 54 -15.55 -2.32 18.80
N GLN A 55 -15.09 -3.57 18.75
CA GLN A 55 -15.03 -4.42 19.94
C GLN A 55 -13.93 -4.04 20.92
N GLY A 56 -12.88 -3.36 20.43
CA GLY A 56 -11.73 -3.02 21.25
C GLY A 56 -11.64 -1.56 21.67
N ASP A 57 -12.48 -0.70 21.12
CA ASP A 57 -12.78 0.63 21.68
C ASP A 57 -13.54 0.44 23.01
N THR A 58 -12.78 0.36 24.10
CA THR A 58 -13.34 0.21 25.45
C THR A 58 -13.71 1.54 26.07
N SER A 59 -13.08 2.62 25.61
CA SER A 59 -13.30 4.00 26.05
C SER A 59 -14.60 4.59 25.48
N GLY A 60 -15.06 4.09 24.33
CA GLY A 60 -16.23 4.54 23.58
C GLY A 60 -16.01 5.87 22.84
N ASP A 61 -14.76 6.24 22.57
CA ASP A 61 -14.39 7.51 21.95
C ASP A 61 -14.37 7.47 20.41
N LYS A 62 -14.69 6.30 19.83
CA LYS A 62 -14.68 6.01 18.38
C LYS A 62 -13.29 6.03 17.76
N GLY A 63 -12.24 5.96 18.58
CA GLY A 63 -10.89 5.69 18.15
C GLY A 63 -10.29 4.54 18.96
N LEU A 64 -9.01 4.30 18.74
CA LEU A 64 -8.22 3.37 19.52
C LEU A 64 -6.98 4.10 19.98
N ASP A 65 -6.77 4.12 21.29
CA ASP A 65 -5.47 4.50 21.81
C ASP A 65 -4.42 3.39 21.53
N TYR A 66 -3.15 3.68 21.80
CA TYR A 66 -2.07 2.73 21.54
C TYR A 66 -2.21 1.41 22.33
N ASP A 67 -2.72 1.45 23.56
CA ASP A 67 -2.85 0.27 24.41
C ASP A 67 -4.03 -0.61 23.97
N GLU A 68 -5.15 0.00 23.58
CA GLU A 68 -6.31 -0.65 22.96
C GLU A 68 -5.91 -1.25 21.60
N PHE A 69 -5.25 -0.48 20.74
CA PHE A 69 -4.73 -0.94 19.46
C PHE A 69 -3.80 -2.14 19.60
N ARG A 70 -2.84 -2.07 20.53
CA ARG A 70 -1.92 -3.18 20.81
C ARG A 70 -2.68 -4.42 21.31
N THR A 71 -3.65 -4.24 22.21
CA THR A 71 -4.42 -5.35 22.79
C THR A 71 -5.29 -6.04 21.75
N ILE A 72 -5.88 -5.28 20.84
CA ILE A 72 -6.71 -5.78 19.74
C ILE A 72 -5.87 -6.54 18.71
N LEU A 73 -4.72 -5.99 18.33
CA LEU A 73 -3.85 -6.63 17.36
C LEU A 73 -3.17 -7.89 17.90
N LEU A 74 -2.90 -7.94 19.20
CA LEU A 74 -2.40 -9.16 19.86
C LEU A 74 -3.48 -10.22 20.10
N LYS A 75 -4.74 -9.93 19.79
CA LYS A 75 -5.83 -10.89 19.87
C LYS A 75 -5.70 -11.89 18.72
N ASP A 76 -5.86 -13.18 19.04
CA ASP A 76 -5.69 -14.27 18.06
C ASP A 76 -6.54 -14.05 16.80
N GLY A 77 -5.88 -14.05 15.64
CA GLY A 77 -6.51 -13.92 14.31
C GLY A 77 -6.27 -12.58 13.60
N VAL A 78 -6.20 -11.47 14.33
CA VAL A 78 -6.18 -10.12 13.71
C VAL A 78 -4.87 -9.86 12.95
N LEU A 79 -3.73 -10.32 13.48
CA LEU A 79 -2.45 -10.26 12.77
C LEU A 79 -2.46 -11.11 11.49
N ALA A 80 -3.14 -12.25 11.51
CA ALA A 80 -3.27 -13.11 10.33
C ALA A 80 -4.18 -12.47 9.27
N ASP A 81 -5.23 -11.76 9.70
CA ASP A 81 -6.10 -11.01 8.78
C ASP A 81 -5.37 -9.82 8.14
N LEU A 82 -4.53 -9.12 8.92
CA LEU A 82 -3.65 -8.07 8.40
C LEU A 82 -2.60 -8.60 7.43
N GLU A 83 -2.00 -9.76 7.73
CA GLU A 83 -1.09 -10.45 6.82
C GLU A 83 -1.80 -10.90 5.54
N GLY A 84 -3.06 -11.34 5.65
CA GLY A 84 -3.94 -11.64 4.51
C GLY A 84 -4.27 -10.42 3.64
N CYS A 85 -4.27 -9.23 4.25
CA CYS A 85 -4.30 -7.94 3.56
C CYS A 85 -2.94 -7.53 2.99
N GLY A 86 -1.87 -8.31 3.12
CA GLY A 86 -0.54 -7.95 2.62
C GLY A 86 0.21 -6.97 3.53
N VAL A 87 -0.20 -6.84 4.79
CA VAL A 87 0.48 -6.04 5.81
C VAL A 87 1.09 -6.97 6.86
N PRO A 88 2.29 -7.53 6.63
CA PRO A 88 3.00 -8.29 7.65
C PRO A 88 3.50 -7.33 8.73
N VAL A 89 2.92 -7.43 9.92
CA VAL A 89 3.27 -6.62 11.09
C VAL A 89 3.82 -7.54 12.17
N ALA A 90 5.06 -7.28 12.60
CA ALA A 90 5.61 -7.93 13.78
C ALA A 90 5.26 -7.13 15.04
N GLU A 91 5.18 -7.79 16.20
CA GLU A 91 4.80 -7.15 17.47
C GLU A 91 5.68 -5.92 17.80
N ASN A 92 6.97 -6.01 17.50
CA ASN A 92 7.93 -4.91 17.71
C ASN A 92 7.72 -3.71 16.77
N GLU A 93 6.93 -3.86 15.70
CA GLU A 93 6.63 -2.81 14.74
C GLU A 93 5.26 -2.16 14.97
N LEU A 94 4.43 -2.71 15.88
CA LEU A 94 3.08 -2.20 16.17
C LEU A 94 3.09 -0.71 16.53
N LYS A 95 4.07 -0.27 17.32
CA LYS A 95 4.23 1.14 17.69
C LYS A 95 4.50 2.03 16.49
N SER A 96 5.41 1.61 15.62
CA SER A 96 5.72 2.38 14.41
C SER A 96 4.57 2.35 13.40
N LEU A 97 3.78 1.27 13.36
CA LEU A 97 2.57 1.18 12.56
C LEU A 97 1.50 2.14 13.09
N PHE A 98 1.20 2.11 14.39
CA PHE A 98 0.24 3.02 15.01
C PHE A 98 0.61 4.47 14.71
N GLU A 99 1.86 4.84 14.97
CA GLU A 99 2.38 6.17 14.67
C GLU A 99 2.32 6.53 13.18
N CYS A 100 2.31 5.56 12.26
CA CYS A 100 2.24 5.81 10.82
C CYS A 100 0.80 5.93 10.32
N LEU A 101 -0.15 5.28 11.00
CA LEU A 101 -1.57 5.34 10.71
C LEU A 101 -2.21 6.59 11.33
N ASP A 102 -1.72 7.01 12.50
CA ASP A 102 -2.09 8.25 13.18
C ASP A 102 -1.55 9.47 12.39
N MET A 103 -2.43 10.07 11.60
CA MET A 103 -2.07 11.11 10.64
C MET A 103 -2.08 12.51 11.28
N ASP A 104 -2.94 12.73 12.27
CA ASP A 104 -3.07 14.01 12.96
C ASP A 104 -2.22 14.11 14.24
N MET A 105 -1.66 12.98 14.71
CA MET A 105 -0.82 12.85 15.89
C MET A 105 -1.56 13.19 17.18
N ASP A 106 -2.83 12.84 17.26
CA ASP A 106 -3.66 13.02 18.45
C ASP A 106 -3.57 11.84 19.44
N GLU A 107 -2.75 10.84 19.13
CA GLU A 107 -2.60 9.58 19.89
C GLU A 107 -3.87 8.73 19.94
N ASN A 108 -4.84 9.01 19.06
CA ASN A 108 -6.12 8.35 18.97
C ASN A 108 -6.41 7.95 17.52
N LEU A 109 -6.17 6.69 17.20
CA LEU A 109 -6.33 6.23 15.83
C LEU A 109 -7.81 6.05 15.48
N THR A 110 -8.34 6.83 14.55
CA THR A 110 -9.73 6.68 14.10
C THR A 110 -9.90 5.57 13.06
N TRP A 111 -11.13 5.05 12.90
CA TRP A 111 -11.44 4.07 11.86
C TRP A 111 -11.07 4.54 10.45
N GLU A 112 -11.29 5.82 10.16
CA GLU A 112 -11.02 6.42 8.85
C GLU A 112 -9.52 6.45 8.57
N GLU A 113 -8.71 6.77 9.57
CA GLU A 113 -7.25 6.74 9.48
C GLU A 113 -6.70 5.33 9.33
N PHE A 114 -7.23 4.38 10.12
CA PHE A 114 -6.85 2.97 10.01
C PHE A 114 -7.17 2.41 8.62
N ALA A 115 -8.40 2.64 8.12
CA ALA A 115 -8.83 2.14 6.83
C ALA A 115 -8.06 2.79 5.66
N ASN A 116 -7.84 4.11 5.72
CA ASN A 116 -7.07 4.82 4.70
C ASN A 116 -5.59 4.42 4.72
N GLY A 117 -5.00 4.26 5.90
CA GLY A 117 -3.62 3.84 6.06
C GLY A 117 -3.40 2.41 5.56
N LEU A 118 -4.32 1.48 5.87
CA LEU A 118 -4.29 0.14 5.28
C LEU A 118 -4.45 0.15 3.77
N PHE A 119 -5.41 0.93 3.23
CA PHE A 119 -5.60 1.08 1.79
C PHE A 119 -4.31 1.52 1.09
N GLN A 120 -3.60 2.49 1.68
CA GLN A 120 -2.36 3.03 1.15
C GLN A 120 -1.21 2.02 1.19
N ILE A 121 -1.14 1.17 2.23
CA ILE A 121 -0.17 0.07 2.33
C ILE A 121 -0.44 -0.98 1.26
N THR A 122 -1.70 -1.38 1.05
CA THR A 122 -2.08 -2.41 0.08
C THR A 122 -1.90 -2.01 -1.38
N ASN A 123 -2.17 -0.76 -1.74
CA ASN A 123 -2.18 -0.32 -3.14
C ASN A 123 -0.82 0.18 -3.65
N SER A 124 0.15 0.41 -2.77
CA SER A 124 1.50 0.77 -3.18
C SER A 124 2.34 -0.49 -3.45
N VAL A 125 2.48 -0.85 -4.73
CA VAL A 125 3.40 -1.91 -5.20
C VAL A 125 4.85 -1.68 -4.72
N ALA A 126 5.19 -0.41 -4.43
CA ALA A 126 6.41 -0.04 -3.74
C ALA A 126 6.13 0.18 -2.23
N SER A 127 5.91 -0.95 -1.56
CA SER A 127 6.49 -1.36 -0.27
C SER A 127 6.42 -0.35 0.87
N LYS A 128 5.75 -0.75 1.98
CA LYS A 128 5.91 -0.29 3.38
C LYS A 128 6.91 0.86 3.62
N ASP A 129 8.17 0.68 3.20
CA ASP A 129 9.22 1.70 3.17
C ASP A 129 8.82 3.08 2.62
N ILE A 130 8.05 3.17 1.52
CA ILE A 130 7.58 4.46 0.95
C ILE A 130 6.55 5.10 1.86
N MET A 131 5.57 4.34 2.37
CA MET A 131 4.58 4.88 3.30
C MET A 131 5.26 5.35 4.60
N TRP A 132 6.22 4.58 5.10
CA TRP A 132 7.02 4.97 6.26
C TRP A 132 7.90 6.18 5.98
N LEU A 133 8.34 6.39 4.73
CA LEU A 133 9.03 7.58 4.27
C LEU A 133 8.07 8.77 4.22
N GLU A 134 6.91 8.63 3.57
CA GLU A 134 5.86 9.67 3.48
C GLU A 134 5.39 10.10 4.87
N GLY A 135 5.09 9.16 5.76
CA GLY A 135 4.74 9.44 7.15
C GLY A 135 5.86 10.16 7.88
N SER A 136 7.12 9.78 7.65
CA SER A 136 8.28 10.48 8.24
C SER A 136 8.44 11.90 7.68
N VAL A 137 8.21 12.10 6.38
CA VAL A 137 8.29 13.39 5.69
C VAL A 137 7.16 14.33 6.12
N LEU A 138 5.92 13.83 6.24
CA LEU A 138 4.77 14.59 6.73
C LEU A 138 4.96 14.99 8.20
N LYS A 139 5.50 14.09 9.03
CA LYS A 139 5.90 14.41 10.41
C LYS A 139 6.98 15.48 10.47
N LEU A 140 7.94 15.44 9.55
CA LEU A 140 8.97 16.46 9.39
C LEU A 140 8.37 17.82 9.01
N ASP A 141 7.50 17.87 8.00
CA ASP A 141 6.82 19.09 7.55
C ASP A 141 5.95 19.71 8.65
N LYS A 142 5.17 18.88 9.36
CA LYS A 142 4.35 19.33 10.50
C LYS A 142 5.20 19.77 11.69
N SER A 143 6.30 19.08 11.99
CA SER A 143 7.25 19.50 13.03
C SER A 143 7.92 20.82 12.67
N LEU A 144 8.24 21.04 11.39
CA LEU A 144 8.75 22.32 10.87
C LEU A 144 7.74 23.45 11.07
N LYS A 145 6.47 23.19 10.74
CA LYS A 145 5.37 24.16 10.87
C LYS A 145 5.06 24.50 12.33
N LYS A 146 5.09 23.51 13.23
CA LYS A 146 4.87 23.73 14.68
C LYS A 146 6.05 24.41 15.37
N ALA A 147 7.28 24.19 14.90
CA ALA A 147 8.49 24.67 15.58
C ALA A 147 8.93 26.09 15.21
N GLY A 148 8.42 26.68 14.11
CA GLY A 148 8.77 28.07 13.75
C GLY A 148 10.29 28.31 13.69
N VAL A 149 11.04 27.36 13.11
CA VAL A 149 12.49 27.35 12.83
C VAL A 149 13.40 27.86 13.95
N ASP A 150 14.01 26.93 14.70
CA ASP A 150 15.47 26.85 14.97
C ASP A 150 15.77 25.68 15.96
N GLU A 151 16.97 25.07 15.85
CA GLU A 151 17.64 24.17 16.83
C GLU A 151 17.62 22.61 16.69
N PRO A 152 18.67 21.91 17.19
CA PRO A 152 19.61 21.09 16.42
C PRO A 152 19.35 19.59 16.60
N ARG A 153 18.07 19.20 16.65
CA ARG A 153 17.68 17.79 16.82
C ARG A 153 17.52 17.05 15.48
N PHE A 154 17.95 17.69 14.39
CA PHE A 154 17.76 17.27 13.01
C PHE A 154 18.60 16.07 12.61
N ASP A 155 19.78 15.88 13.19
CA ASP A 155 20.75 14.89 12.70
C ASP A 155 20.27 13.44 12.85
N ILE A 156 19.61 13.10 13.96
CA ILE A 156 19.13 11.72 14.20
C ILE A 156 17.96 11.34 13.28
N LYS A 157 17.15 12.33 12.87
CA LYS A 157 16.00 12.09 11.97
C LYS A 157 16.43 12.12 10.51
N LEU A 158 17.40 12.96 10.15
CA LEU A 158 17.97 13.03 8.81
C LEU A 158 18.71 11.73 8.44
N ASP A 159 19.41 11.10 9.40
CA ASP A 159 20.08 9.82 9.19
C ASP A 159 19.11 8.67 8.89
N ARG A 160 17.96 8.63 9.56
CA ARG A 160 16.92 7.61 9.28
C ARG A 160 16.27 7.84 7.92
N LEU A 161 16.08 9.11 7.54
CA LEU A 161 15.55 9.47 6.23
C LEU A 161 16.54 9.11 5.12
N HIS A 162 17.83 9.41 5.31
CA HIS A 162 18.90 9.03 4.39
C HIS A 162 18.99 7.51 4.20
N SER A 163 18.92 6.76 5.29
CA SER A 163 18.96 5.28 5.26
C SER A 163 17.78 4.69 4.49
N ARG A 164 16.58 5.29 4.61
CA ARG A 164 15.39 4.84 3.87
C ARG A 164 15.41 5.30 2.42
N ALA A 165 15.83 6.52 2.15
CA ALA A 165 16.00 7.04 0.80
C ALA A 165 17.00 6.19 0.00
N SER A 166 18.11 5.78 0.62
CA SER A 166 19.08 4.89 -0.04
C SER A 166 18.51 3.50 -0.34
N LEU A 167 17.70 2.94 0.57
CA LEU A 167 17.02 1.66 0.36
C LEU A 167 16.05 1.70 -0.83
N ILE A 168 15.27 2.79 -0.93
CA ILE A 168 14.36 3.01 -2.05
C ILE A 168 15.16 3.19 -3.34
N GLN A 169 16.22 3.99 -3.31
CA GLN A 169 17.08 4.22 -4.47
C GLN A 169 17.70 2.91 -4.98
N GLN A 170 18.12 2.02 -4.08
CA GLN A 170 18.63 0.70 -4.43
C GLN A 170 17.56 -0.20 -5.04
N ARG A 171 16.33 -0.21 -4.50
CA ARG A 171 15.21 -0.98 -5.07
C ARG A 171 14.76 -0.45 -6.43
N VAL A 172 14.74 0.86 -6.63
CA VAL A 172 14.40 1.48 -7.92
C VAL A 172 15.43 1.09 -8.98
N LEU A 173 16.72 1.15 -8.67
CA LEU A 173 17.78 0.70 -9.58
C LEU A 173 17.68 -0.79 -9.91
N GLN A 174 17.31 -1.63 -8.92
CA GLN A 174 17.10 -3.05 -9.15
C GLN A 174 15.92 -3.30 -10.09
N MET A 175 14.80 -2.59 -9.91
CA MET A 175 13.66 -2.67 -10.81
C MET A 175 14.00 -2.16 -12.23
N GLU A 176 14.77 -1.08 -12.36
CA GLU A 176 15.24 -0.60 -13.68
C GLU A 176 16.09 -1.65 -14.39
N HIS A 177 16.91 -2.40 -13.65
CA HIS A 177 17.70 -3.49 -14.20
C HIS A 177 16.83 -4.67 -14.64
N GLU A 178 15.89 -5.10 -13.79
CA GLU A 178 14.93 -6.17 -14.11
C GLU A 178 14.01 -5.82 -15.30
N MET A 179 13.62 -4.54 -15.44
CA MET A 179 12.85 -4.06 -16.59
C MET A 179 13.69 -3.93 -17.88
N SER A 180 15.01 -3.79 -17.78
CA SER A 180 15.91 -3.73 -18.94
C SER A 180 16.27 -5.11 -19.52
N GLU A 181 16.08 -6.18 -18.74
CA GLU A 181 16.37 -7.56 -19.17
C GLU A 181 15.15 -8.29 -19.77
N ILE A 182 13.96 -7.65 -19.78
CA ILE A 182 12.72 -8.14 -20.41
C ILE A 182 12.51 -7.47 -21.77
#